data_AF-A0AAW8KNY6-F1
#
_entry.id   AF-A0AAW8KNY6-F1
#
_cell.length_a   1.000
_cell.length_b   1.000
_cell.length_c   1.000
_cell.angle_alpha   90.00
_cell.angle_beta   90.00
_cell.angle_gamma   90.00
#
_symmetry.space_group_name_H-M   'P 1'
#
loop_
_entity.id
_entity.type
_entity.pdbx_description
1 polymer ?
#
loop_
_entity_poly.entity_id
_entity_poly.type
_entity_poly.pdbx_seq_one_letter_code
_entity_poly.pdbx_strand_id
1 'polypeptide(L)' 'MDADGFPLAFDIYPGNQNEQTTLKPLEQKVIRDFDCSKFVFCSDSGLGSKTNRQFNDIGNRSYVITQSLKK' A
#
# COMPACT_ATOMS: atom_id res chain seq x y z
N MET A 1 3.22 1.56 -11.94
CA MET A 1 3.99 0.85 -12.98
C MET A 1 4.94 1.85 -13.60
N ASP A 2 6.07 1.40 -14.12
CA ASP A 2 6.94 2.25 -14.92
C ASP A 2 6.33 2.53 -16.31
N ALA A 3 7.08 3.24 -17.16
CA ALA A 3 6.65 3.59 -18.51
C ALA A 3 6.47 2.37 -19.42
N ASP A 4 7.11 1.25 -19.09
CA ASP A 4 7.07 0.00 -19.85
C ASP A 4 5.98 -0.97 -19.33
N GLY A 5 5.26 -0.58 -18.28
CA GLY A 5 4.17 -1.35 -17.69
C GLY A 5 4.64 -2.39 -16.66
N PHE A 6 5.90 -2.36 -16.21
CA PHE A 6 6.37 -3.23 -15.14
C PHE A 6 5.97 -2.71 -13.75
N PRO A 7 5.71 -3.60 -12.79
CA PRO A 7 5.51 -3.21 -11.39
C PRO A 7 6.74 -2.45 -10.87
N LEU A 8 6.52 -1.32 -10.19
CA LEU A 8 7.62 -0.58 -9.55
C LEU A 8 8.26 -1.43 -8.44
N ALA A 9 7.44 -2.14 -7.67
CA ALA A 9 7.90 -3.09 -6.68
C ALA A 9 6.91 -4.24 -6.59
N PHE A 10 7.44 -5.43 -6.26
CA PHE A 10 6.66 -6.57 -5.81
C PHE A 10 7.44 -7.27 -4.69
N ASP A 11 6.71 -7.93 -3.80
CA ASP A 11 7.25 -8.78 -2.73
C ASP A 11 6.36 -10.02 -2.58
N ILE A 12 6.97 -11.13 -2.18
CA ILE A 12 6.28 -12.41 -1.95
C ILE A 12 6.37 -12.73 -0.46
N TYR A 13 5.23 -13.02 0.15
CA TYR A 13 5.11 -13.34 1.57
C TYR A 13 4.62 -14.78 1.77
N PRO A 14 4.98 -15.44 2.89
CA PRO A 14 4.38 -16.71 3.28
C PRO A 14 2.86 -16.63 3.38
N GLY A 15 2.15 -17.66 2.91
CA GLY A 15 0.68 -17.66 2.85
C GLY A 15 -0.02 -17.63 4.22
N ASN A 16 0.71 -17.89 5.31
CA ASN A 16 0.20 -17.79 6.68
C ASN A 16 0.51 -16.43 7.34
N GLN A 17 1.19 -15.53 6.65
CA GLN A 17 1.46 -14.19 7.16
C GLN A 17 0.22 -13.31 7.05
N ASN A 18 -0.04 -12.52 8.09
CA ASN A 18 -1.11 -11.51 8.05
C ASN A 18 -0.77 -10.45 6.98
N GLU A 19 -1.57 -10.41 5.92
CA GLU A 19 -1.41 -9.50 4.79
C GLU A 19 -1.39 -8.02 5.21
N GLN A 20 -2.04 -7.64 6.30
CA GLN A 20 -2.05 -6.23 6.72
C GLN A 20 -0.67 -5.69 7.07
N THR A 21 0.28 -6.57 7.38
CA THR A 21 1.68 -6.23 7.71
C THR A 21 2.55 -5.99 6.48
N THR A 22 2.10 -6.37 5.28
CA THR A 22 2.91 -6.35 4.05
C THR A 22 2.95 -4.99 3.38
N LEU A 23 1.98 -4.12 3.68
CA LEU A 23 1.85 -2.81 3.06
C LEU A 23 3.04 -1.88 3.35
N LYS A 24 3.42 -1.75 4.62
CA LYS A 24 4.47 -0.80 5.02
C LYS A 24 5.84 -1.14 4.41
N PRO A 25 6.31 -2.40 4.42
CA PRO A 25 7.56 -2.76 3.74
C PRO A 25 7.52 -2.46 2.24
N LEU A 26 6.40 -2.76 1.56
CA LEU A 26 6.28 -2.55 0.12
C LEU A 26 6.31 -1.05 -0.24
N GLU A 27 5.58 -0.21 0.49
CA GLU A 27 5.62 1.25 0.28
C GLU A 27 7.00 1.84 0.58
N GLN A 28 7.68 1.37 1.63
CA GLN A 28 9.04 1.78 1.95
C GLN A 28 10.02 1.44 0.83
N LYS A 29 9.87 0.28 0.19
CA LYS A 29 10.65 -0.14 -0.98
C LYS A 29 10.41 0.81 -2.15
N VAL A 30 9.15 1.14 -2.46
CA VAL A 30 8.81 2.11 -3.52
C VAL A 30 9.41 3.49 -3.25
N ILE A 31 9.30 4.00 -2.01
CA ILE A 31 9.86 5.30 -1.64
C ILE A 31 11.38 5.29 -1.79
N ARG A 32 12.06 4.24 -1.31
CA ARG A 32 13.52 4.15 -1.35
C ARG A 32 14.06 3.98 -2.76
N ASP A 33 13.43 3.14 -3.56
CA ASP A 33 13.98 2.71 -4.85
C ASP A 33 13.64 3.71 -5.98
N PHE A 34 12.57 4.50 -5.84
CA PHE A 34 12.11 5.45 -6.87
C PHE A 34 12.11 6.92 -6.42
N ASP A 35 12.53 7.22 -5.18
CA ASP A 35 12.41 8.55 -4.54
C ASP A 35 10.98 9.14 -4.66
N CYS A 36 9.99 8.25 -4.75
CA CYS A 36 8.60 8.58 -5.01
C CYS A 36 7.88 8.80 -3.68
N SER A 37 7.96 10.03 -3.16
CA SER A 37 7.31 10.41 -1.89
C SER A 37 5.83 10.80 -2.04
N LYS A 38 5.34 10.99 -3.27
CA LYS A 38 3.97 11.39 -3.58
C LYS A 38 3.27 10.29 -4.37
N PHE A 39 2.43 9.53 -3.71
CA PHE A 39 1.61 8.50 -4.36
C PHE A 39 0.27 8.32 -3.64
N VAL A 40 -0.65 7.66 -4.35
CA VAL A 40 -1.94 7.24 -3.82
C VAL A 40 -1.94 5.73 -3.68
N PHE A 41 -2.11 5.22 -2.46
CA PHE A 41 -2.28 3.79 -2.21
C PHE A 41 -3.72 3.36 -2.48
N CYS A 42 -3.92 2.34 -3.30
CA CYS A 42 -5.24 1.81 -3.63
C CYS A 42 -5.35 0.34 -3.25
N SER A 43 -6.39 -0.03 -2.48
CA SER A 43 -6.64 -1.42 -2.08
C SER A 43 -8.12 -1.70 -1.89
N ASP A 44 -8.49 -2.98 -1.94
CA ASP A 44 -9.73 -3.43 -1.33
C ASP A 44 -9.68 -3.36 0.21
N SER A 45 -10.69 -3.91 0.89
CA SER A 45 -10.82 -3.85 2.34
C SER A 45 -9.78 -4.66 3.11
N GLY A 46 -9.05 -5.58 2.48
CA GLY A 46 -8.09 -6.50 3.13
C GLY A 46 -6.96 -5.76 3.83
N LEU A 47 -6.41 -4.71 3.19
CA LEU A 47 -5.34 -3.87 3.76
C LEU A 47 -5.87 -2.64 4.52
N GLY A 48 -7.17 -2.58 4.76
CA GLY A 48 -7.88 -1.42 5.28
C GLY A 48 -7.84 -1.19 6.79
N SER A 49 -6.89 -1.75 7.55
CA SER A 49 -6.79 -1.47 9.01
C SER A 49 -6.62 0.01 9.31
N LYS A 50 -7.04 0.39 10.51
CA LYS A 50 -6.78 1.72 11.09
C LYS A 50 -5.29 2.09 11.03
N THR A 51 -4.40 1.14 11.34
CA THR A 51 -2.95 1.36 11.31
C THR A 51 -2.42 1.64 9.90
N ASN A 52 -2.93 0.97 8.88
CA ASN A 52 -2.55 1.21 7.48
C ASN A 52 -3.12 2.53 6.95
N ARG A 53 -4.36 2.86 7.31
CA ARG A 53 -4.95 4.18 6.99
C ARG A 53 -4.16 5.31 7.61
N GLN A 54 -3.82 5.21 8.90
CA GLN A 54 -3.00 6.19 9.60
C GLN A 54 -1.62 6.35 8.96
N PHE A 55 -0.99 5.26 8.52
CA PHE A 55 0.30 5.33 7.85
C PHE A 55 0.23 6.07 6.51
N ASN A 56 -0.85 5.83 5.75
CA ASN A 56 -1.09 6.44 4.44
C ASN A 56 -1.70 7.85 4.48
N ASP A 57 -2.00 8.36 5.68
CA ASP A 57 -2.47 9.73 5.92
C ASP A 57 -1.32 10.66 6.37
N ILE A 58 -0.07 10.15 6.42
CA ILE A 58 1.11 10.90 6.87
C ILE A 58 1.93 11.42 5.70
N GLY A 59 2.23 12.72 5.72
CA GLY A 59 3.10 13.39 4.75
C GLY A 59 2.34 13.77 3.49
N ASN A 60 2.94 13.51 2.31
CA ASN A 60 2.31 13.77 1.01
C ASN A 60 1.73 12.50 0.37
N ARG A 61 1.27 11.56 1.20
CA ARG A 61 0.64 10.30 0.79
C ARG A 61 -0.87 10.43 0.90
N SER A 62 -1.59 9.65 0.12
CA SER A 62 -3.04 9.56 0.17
C SER A 62 -3.47 8.14 -0.13
N TYR A 63 -4.72 7.79 0.17
CA TYR A 63 -5.21 6.43 -0.09
C TYR A 63 -6.67 6.39 -0.54
N VAL A 64 -7.00 5.33 -1.26
CA VAL A 64 -8.35 4.91 -1.61
C VAL A 64 -8.52 3.46 -1.19
N ILE A 65 -9.41 3.22 -0.23
CA ILE A 65 -9.66 1.87 0.30
C ILE A 65 -11.16 1.59 0.26
N THR A 66 -11.55 0.42 -0.22
CA THR A 66 -12.96 0.03 -0.20
C THR A 66 -13.45 -0.17 1.24
N GLN A 67 -14.59 0.41 1.57
CA GLN A 67 -15.24 0.24 2.86
C GLN A 67 -16.61 -0.38 2.64
N SER A 68 -16.82 -1.59 3.15
CA SER A 68 -18.13 -2.23 3.15
C SER A 68 -19.10 -1.40 3.98
N LEU A 69 -20.24 -1.05 3.39
CA LEU A 69 -21.35 -0.41 4.08
C LEU A 69 -22.22 -1.51 4.71
N LYS A 70 -22.64 -1.32 5.96
CA LYS A 70 -23.69 -2.16 6.53
C LYS A 70 -24.99 -1.84 5.79
N LYS A 71 -25.75 -2.88 5.44
CA LYS A 71 -27.15 -2.74 5.02
C LYS A 71 -28.01 -2.33 6.21
#